data_AF-A0A4U7BB24-F1
#
_entry.id   AF-A0A4U7BB24-F1
#
_cell.length_a   1.000
_cell.length_b   1.000
_cell.length_c   1.000
_cell.angle_alpha   90.00
_cell.angle_beta   90.00
_cell.angle_gamma   90.00
#
_symmetry.space_group_name_H-M   'P 1'
#
loop_
_entity.id
_entity.type
_entity.pdbx_description
1 polymer ?
#
loop_
_entity_poly.entity_id
_entity_poly.type
_entity_poly.pdbx_seq_one_letter_code
_entity_poly.pdbx_strand_id
1 'polypeptide(L)'
;MKIALECKDIILENALRLFLREYLVMKKDCDFLVCDEKSNELKPQFIIAKSSSQLSVPFSKEQLLNALLEFHTALCELAEKKALEKKKALEEKIEHIASEFRKSYQNEIDRAIDALKTKLLSALDE
;
A
#
# COMPACT_ATOMS: atom_id res chain seq x y z
N MET A 1 5.11 -8.76 12.48
CA MET A 1 5.70 -7.61 13.19
C MET A 1 7.21 -7.71 13.24
N LYS A 2 7.90 -7.03 12.32
CA LYS A 2 9.35 -6.87 12.29
C LYS A 2 9.71 -5.44 12.64
N ILE A 3 10.50 -5.24 13.70
CA ILE A 3 10.76 -3.92 14.28
C ILE A 3 12.26 -3.63 14.29
N ALA A 4 12.62 -2.37 14.07
CA ALA A 4 13.94 -1.84 14.42
C ALA A 4 13.81 -0.76 15.50
N LEU A 5 14.80 -0.68 16.38
CA LEU A 5 14.85 0.30 17.47
C LEU A 5 15.81 1.42 17.08
N GLU A 6 15.41 2.66 17.35
CA GLU A 6 16.25 3.85 17.21
C GLU A 6 15.81 4.89 18.24
N CYS A 7 16.25 4.69 19.48
CA CYS A 7 15.97 5.60 20.60
C CYS A 7 17.23 6.40 20.95
N LYS A 8 17.09 7.66 21.36
CA LYS A 8 18.19 8.43 21.98
C LYS A 8 18.37 8.06 23.45
N ASP A 9 17.28 7.72 24.13
CA ASP A 9 17.34 7.20 25.50
C ASP A 9 17.84 5.74 25.54
N ILE A 10 19.07 5.56 26.04
CA ILE A 10 19.75 4.27 26.19
C ILE A 10 19.01 3.33 27.15
N ILE A 11 18.35 3.85 28.18
CA ILE A 11 17.61 3.03 29.15
C ILE A 11 16.38 2.45 28.47
N LEU A 12 15.64 3.30 27.76
CA LEU A 12 14.48 2.87 26.99
C LEU A 12 14.89 1.89 25.90
N GLU A 13 15.96 2.17 25.14
CA GLU A 13 16.44 1.27 24.09
C GLU A 13 16.78 -0.12 24.64
N ASN A 14 17.51 -0.19 25.76
CA ASN A 14 17.87 -1.46 26.37
C ASN A 14 16.66 -2.22 26.90
N ALA A 15 15.70 -1.52 27.52
CA ALA A 15 14.46 -2.12 27.98
C ALA A 15 13.65 -2.70 26.81
N LEU A 16 13.48 -1.92 25.74
CA LEU A 16 12.80 -2.36 24.52
C LEU A 16 13.54 -3.53 23.85
N ARG A 17 14.87 -3.51 23.82
CA ARG A 17 15.68 -4.60 23.26
C ARG A 17 15.53 -5.89 24.05
N LEU A 18 15.32 -5.82 25.36
CA LEU A 18 15.01 -6.98 26.20
C LEU A 18 13.59 -7.50 25.94
N PHE A 19 12.60 -6.61 25.83
CA PHE A 19 11.20 -7.01 25.64
C PHE A 19 10.87 -7.45 24.22
N LEU A 20 11.54 -6.89 23.21
CA LEU A 20 11.24 -7.08 21.78
C LEU A 20 12.32 -7.88 21.04
N ARG A 21 13.17 -8.62 21.78
CA ARG A 21 14.29 -9.37 21.22
C ARG A 21 13.89 -10.31 20.08
N GLU A 22 12.72 -10.92 20.17
CA GLU A 22 12.20 -11.88 19.17
C GLU A 22 11.66 -11.19 17.91
N TYR A 23 11.32 -9.90 17.98
CA TYR A 23 10.76 -9.11 16.88
C TYR A 23 11.77 -8.16 16.23
N LEU A 24 12.97 -8.06 16.81
CA LEU A 24 14.05 -7.18 16.38
C LEU A 24 14.69 -7.68 15.09
N VAL A 25 14.70 -6.81 14.08
CA VAL A 25 15.36 -7.05 12.79
C VAL A 25 16.26 -5.88 12.41
N MET A 26 17.03 -6.03 11.34
CA MET A 26 17.78 -4.91 10.76
C MET A 26 16.83 -3.82 10.25
N LYS A 27 17.27 -2.56 10.37
CA LYS A 27 16.55 -1.37 9.88
C LYS A 27 16.12 -1.44 8.42
N LYS A 28 16.80 -2.25 7.60
CA LYS A 28 16.44 -2.50 6.19
C LYS A 28 15.15 -3.33 6.07
N ASP A 29 14.99 -4.35 6.90
CA ASP A 29 13.92 -5.35 6.81
C ASP A 29 12.77 -5.12 7.80
N CYS A 30 12.82 -4.03 8.58
CA CYS A 30 11.75 -3.69 9.52
C CYS A 30 10.52 -3.11 8.80
N ASP A 31 9.34 -3.45 9.33
CA ASP A 31 8.05 -2.91 8.91
C ASP A 31 7.91 -1.45 9.38
N PHE A 32 8.35 -1.17 10.60
CA PHE A 32 8.35 0.15 11.22
C PHE A 32 9.47 0.29 12.25
N LEU A 33 9.76 1.53 12.62
CA LEU A 33 10.79 1.89 13.60
C LEU A 33 10.15 2.27 14.92
N VAL A 34 10.75 1.88 16.03
CA VAL A 34 10.38 2.37 17.36
C VAL A 34 11.44 3.37 17.81
N CYS A 35 11.01 4.60 18.04
CA CYS A 35 11.85 5.73 18.41
C CYS A 35 11.28 6.45 19.63
N ASP A 36 12.11 7.20 20.33
CA ASP A 36 11.67 8.12 21.40
C ASP A 36 11.34 9.52 20.88
N GLU A 37 12.02 9.93 19.82
CA GLU A 37 11.77 11.17 19.10
C GLU A 37 11.44 10.93 17.62
N LYS A 38 10.72 11.89 17.03
CA LYS A 38 10.41 11.85 15.60
C LYS A 38 11.69 12.03 14.79
N SER A 39 12.02 11.06 13.95
CA SER A 39 13.12 11.13 13.01
C SER A 39 12.62 11.50 11.61
N ASN A 40 13.53 11.90 10.72
CA ASN A 40 13.19 12.34 9.36
C ASN A 40 13.08 11.17 8.36
N GLU A 41 12.78 9.96 8.85
CA GLU A 41 12.82 8.74 8.06
C GLU A 41 11.52 8.46 7.33
N LEU A 42 11.65 7.90 6.12
CA LEU A 42 10.53 7.53 5.23
C LEU A 42 9.68 6.36 5.75
N LYS A 43 10.22 5.57 6.69
CA LYS A 43 9.51 4.41 7.25
C LYS A 43 8.51 4.87 8.34
N PRO A 44 7.42 4.09 8.58
CA PRO A 44 6.52 4.37 9.68
C PRO A 44 7.27 4.34 11.02
N GLN A 45 6.98 5.29 11.89
CA GLN A 45 7.63 5.44 13.20
C GLN A 45 6.60 5.32 14.31
N PHE A 46 6.94 4.52 15.31
CA PHE A 46 6.25 4.35 16.57
C PHE A 46 7.03 5.11 17.66
N ILE A 47 6.45 6.18 18.18
CA ILE A 47 7.08 7.14 19.08
C ILE A 47 6.68 6.82 20.52
N ILE A 48 7.66 6.55 21.38
CA ILE A 48 7.49 6.32 22.81
C ILE A 48 8.07 7.52 23.57
N ALA A 49 7.19 8.38 24.10
CA ALA A 49 7.59 9.58 24.82
C ALA A 49 6.60 9.87 25.96
N LYS A 50 7.01 10.66 26.96
CA LYS A 50 6.16 11.00 28.12
C LYS A 50 4.79 11.58 27.73
N SER A 51 4.71 12.27 26.60
CA SER A 51 3.49 12.88 26.05
C SER A 51 3.17 12.39 24.63
N SER A 52 3.53 11.15 24.31
CA SER A 52 3.19 10.53 23.01
C SER A 52 1.72 10.09 23.00
N SER A 53 1.07 10.24 21.85
CA SER A 53 -0.28 9.70 21.60
C SER A 53 -0.29 8.18 21.39
N GLN A 54 0.87 7.57 21.14
CA GLN A 54 1.00 6.17 20.76
C GLN A 54 1.35 5.30 21.96
N LEU A 55 2.31 5.73 22.78
CA LEU A 55 2.62 5.10 24.06
C LEU A 55 3.33 6.09 24.99
N SER A 56 2.70 6.36 26.14
CA SER A 56 3.28 7.21 27.19
C SER A 56 4.07 6.40 28.21
N VAL A 57 5.11 7.01 28.77
CA VAL A 57 5.91 6.42 29.86
C VAL A 57 5.34 6.90 31.20
N PRO A 58 5.18 6.03 32.22
CA PRO A 58 5.54 4.60 32.26
C PRO A 58 4.48 3.68 31.63
N PHE A 59 4.95 2.57 31.05
CA PHE A 59 4.11 1.53 30.44
C PHE A 59 4.49 0.13 30.95
N SER A 60 3.55 -0.81 30.90
CA SER A 60 3.80 -2.23 31.13
C SER A 60 4.21 -2.95 29.85
N LYS A 61 4.83 -4.14 29.98
CA LYS A 61 5.19 -4.98 28.82
C LYS A 61 3.97 -5.30 27.93
N GLU A 62 2.83 -5.57 28.56
CA GLU A 62 1.58 -5.88 27.84
C GLU A 62 1.05 -4.66 27.08
N GLN A 63 1.10 -3.47 27.70
CA GLN A 63 0.72 -2.22 27.04
C GLN A 63 1.60 -1.93 25.82
N LEU A 64 2.92 -2.14 25.94
CA LEU A 64 3.85 -2.01 24.83
C LEU A 64 3.50 -2.96 23.68
N LEU A 65 3.31 -4.25 23.97
CA LEU A 65 3.02 -5.26 22.95
C LEU A 65 1.66 -5.01 22.27
N ASN A 66 0.64 -4.64 23.03
CA ASN A 66 -0.68 -4.32 22.49
C ASN A 66 -0.62 -3.08 21.58
N ALA A 67 0.03 -1.99 22.04
CA ALA A 67 0.16 -0.78 21.24
C ALA A 67 0.96 -1.01 19.95
N LEU A 68 2.01 -1.84 20.00
CA LEU A 68 2.78 -2.22 18.80
C LEU A 68 1.95 -3.08 17.84
N LEU A 69 1.13 -3.99 18.37
CA LEU A 69 0.28 -4.85 17.56
C LEU A 69 -0.85 -4.07 16.90
N GLU A 70 -1.48 -3.13 17.62
CA GLU A 70 -2.46 -2.20 17.08
C GLU A 70 -1.86 -1.34 15.98
N PHE A 71 -0.66 -0.79 16.20
CA PHE A 71 0.05 -0.01 15.19
C PHE A 71 0.40 -0.84 13.95
N HIS A 72 0.88 -2.07 14.13
CA HIS A 72 1.18 -2.97 13.02
C HIS A 72 -0.08 -3.33 12.22
N THR A 73 -1.18 -3.61 12.91
CA THR A 73 -2.47 -3.95 12.28
C THR A 73 -3.00 -2.77 11.47
N ALA A 74 -2.97 -1.57 12.03
CA ALA A 74 -3.37 -0.34 11.32
C ALA A 74 -2.51 -0.09 10.06
N LEU A 75 -1.20 -0.38 10.12
CA LEU A 75 -0.32 -0.29 8.95
C LEU A 75 -0.69 -1.32 7.87
N CYS A 76 -0.98 -2.56 8.26
CA CYS A 76 -1.41 -3.60 7.33
C CYS A 76 -2.74 -3.24 6.67
N GLU A 77 -3.73 -2.79 7.44
CA GLU A 77 -5.04 -2.35 6.90
C GLU A 77 -4.89 -1.18 5.91
N LEU A 78 -4.01 -0.22 6.21
CA LEU A 78 -3.76 0.91 5.33
C LEU A 78 -3.07 0.45 4.03
N ALA A 79 -2.13 -0.49 4.12
CA ALA A 79 -1.48 -1.09 2.97
C ALA A 79 -2.48 -1.87 2.10
N GLU A 80 -3.38 -2.64 2.71
CA GLU A 80 -4.43 -3.39 2.03
C GLU A 80 -5.43 -2.47 1.33
N LYS A 81 -5.91 -1.41 2.01
CA LYS A 81 -6.79 -0.40 1.40
C LYS A 81 -6.12 0.24 0.18
N LYS A 82 -4.86 0.64 0.31
CA LYS A 82 -4.10 1.23 -0.80
C LYS A 82 -3.88 0.25 -1.94
N ALA A 83 -3.68 -1.04 -1.65
CA ALA A 83 -3.58 -2.08 -2.66
C ALA A 83 -4.92 -2.30 -3.39
N LEU A 84 -6.02 -2.30 -2.66
CA LEU A 84 -7.38 -2.44 -3.22
C LEU A 84 -7.74 -1.26 -4.11
N GLU A 85 -7.46 -0.03 -3.68
CA GLU A 85 -7.65 1.18 -4.50
C GLU A 85 -6.85 1.13 -5.79
N LYS A 86 -5.57 0.73 -5.72
CA LYS A 86 -4.72 0.55 -6.91
C LYS A 86 -5.28 -0.53 -7.84
N LYS A 87 -5.76 -1.65 -7.29
CA LYS A 87 -6.37 -2.72 -8.08
C LYS A 87 -7.60 -2.21 -8.81
N LYS A 88 -8.50 -1.50 -8.11
CA LYS A 88 -9.70 -0.91 -8.71
C LYS A 88 -9.35 0.09 -9.82
N ALA A 89 -8.37 0.95 -9.59
CA ALA A 89 -7.91 1.90 -10.61
C ALA A 89 -7.29 1.21 -11.85
N LEU A 90 -6.67 0.03 -11.67
CA LEU A 90 -6.18 -0.77 -12.79
C LEU A 90 -7.33 -1.46 -13.54
N GLU A 91 -8.32 -2.00 -12.84
CA GLU A 91 -9.52 -2.60 -13.44
C GLU A 91 -10.30 -1.57 -14.26
N GLU A 92 -10.47 -0.34 -13.76
CA GLU A 92 -11.11 0.75 -14.50
C GLU A 92 -10.34 1.10 -15.78
N LYS A 93 -9.00 1.10 -15.73
CA LYS A 93 -8.16 1.33 -16.93
C LYS A 93 -8.29 0.20 -17.94
N ILE A 94 -8.35 -1.05 -17.48
CA ILE A 94 -8.53 -2.21 -18.36
C ILE A 94 -9.88 -2.13 -19.06
N GLU A 95 -10.96 -1.83 -18.33
CA GLU A 95 -12.29 -1.69 -18.94
C GLU A 95 -12.35 -0.52 -19.92
N HIS A 96 -11.72 0.61 -19.59
CA HIS A 96 -11.64 1.75 -20.50
C HIS A 96 -10.94 1.38 -21.82
N ILE A 97 -9.78 0.72 -21.73
CA ILE A 97 -9.03 0.26 -22.90
C ILE A 97 -9.85 -0.77 -23.70
N ALA A 98 -10.48 -1.73 -23.03
CA ALA A 98 -11.31 -2.74 -23.69
C ALA A 98 -12.51 -2.11 -24.42
N SER A 99 -13.14 -1.09 -23.84
CA SER A 99 -14.24 -0.34 -24.46
C SER A 99 -13.77 0.42 -25.70
N GLU A 100 -12.64 1.11 -25.62
CA GLU A 100 -12.04 1.82 -26.76
C GLU A 100 -11.71 0.85 -27.90
N PHE A 101 -11.10 -0.30 -27.59
CA PHE A 101 -10.83 -1.34 -28.59
C PHE A 101 -12.13 -1.87 -29.24
N ARG A 102 -13.14 -2.22 -28.44
CA ARG A 102 -14.43 -2.70 -28.97
C ARG A 102 -15.04 -1.68 -29.93
N LYS A 103 -15.02 -0.40 -29.57
CA LYS A 103 -15.53 0.69 -30.40
C LYS A 103 -14.71 0.85 -31.70
N SER A 104 -13.39 0.76 -31.61
CA SER A 104 -12.52 0.81 -32.79
C SER A 104 -12.82 -0.33 -33.76
N TYR A 105 -12.89 -1.57 -33.25
CA TYR A 105 -13.20 -2.73 -34.08
C TYR A 105 -14.59 -2.65 -34.71
N GLN A 106 -15.60 -2.18 -33.96
CA GLN A 106 -16.94 -2.00 -34.51
C GLN A 106 -16.92 -1.02 -35.68
N ASN A 107 -16.24 0.13 -35.53
CA ASN A 107 -16.11 1.11 -36.61
C ASN A 107 -15.36 0.54 -37.83
N GLU A 108 -14.33 -0.29 -37.62
CA GLU A 108 -13.62 -0.96 -38.71
C GLU A 108 -14.48 -1.98 -39.45
N ILE A 109 -15.28 -2.77 -38.70
CA ILE A 109 -16.23 -3.73 -39.27
C ILE A 109 -17.29 -2.99 -40.09
N ASP A 110 -17.86 -1.91 -39.56
CA ASP A 110 -18.88 -1.13 -40.25
C ASP A 110 -18.33 -0.54 -41.57
N ARG A 111 -17.10 -0.01 -41.55
CA ARG A 111 -16.41 0.47 -42.77
C ARG A 111 -16.18 -0.65 -43.79
N ALA A 112 -15.79 -1.84 -43.34
CA ALA A 112 -15.58 -2.98 -44.22
C ALA A 112 -16.89 -3.45 -44.87
N ILE A 113 -17.99 -3.44 -44.12
CA ILE A 113 -19.33 -3.77 -44.63
C ILE A 113 -19.76 -2.74 -45.68
N ASP A 114 -19.59 -1.45 -45.42
CA ASP A 114 -19.93 -0.39 -46.37
C ASP A 114 -19.11 -0.48 -47.67
N ALA A 115 -17.81 -0.80 -47.56
CA ALA A 115 -16.94 -1.03 -48.71
C ALA A 115 -17.35 -2.26 -49.54
N LEU A 116 -17.84 -3.32 -48.90
CA LEU A 116 -18.36 -4.49 -49.60
C LEU A 116 -19.71 -4.20 -50.27
N LYS A 117 -20.60 -3.47 -49.58
CA LYS A 117 -21.91 -3.09 -50.10
C LYS A 117 -21.78 -2.21 -51.35
N THR A 118 -20.88 -1.23 -51.32
CA THR A 118 -20.60 -0.36 -52.48
C THR A 118 -20.06 -1.15 -53.67
N LYS A 119 -19.13 -2.09 -53.45
CA LYS A 119 -18.63 -2.99 -54.51
C LYS A 119 -19.72 -3.88 -55.11
N LEU A 120 -20.63 -4.41 -54.29
CA LEU A 120 -21.74 -5.22 -54.77
C LEU A 120 -22.71 -4.41 -55.62
N LEU A 121 -23.04 -3.19 -55.22
CA LEU A 121 -23.91 -2.30 -56.00
C LEU A 121 -23.28 -1.98 -57.36
N SER A 122 -21.98 -1.63 -57.40
CA SER A 122 -21.30 -1.36 -58.68
C SER A 122 -21.22 -2.58 -59.60
N ALA A 123 -21.19 -3.80 -59.07
CA ALA A 123 -21.16 -5.03 -59.86
C ALA A 123 -22.56 -5.50 -60.31
N LEU A 124 -23.63 -4.89 -59.79
CA LEU A 124 -25.01 -5.16 -60.19
C LEU A 124 -25.50 -4.18 -61.27
N ASP A 125 -24.85 -3.03 -61.39
CA ASP A 125 -25.13 -1.97 -62.38
C ASP A 125 -24.33 -2.13 -63.69
N GLU A 126 -23.42 -3.12 -63.78
CA GLU A 126 -22.75 -3.62 -65.02
C GLU A 126 -23.48 -4.84 -65.60
#